data_AF-A0A8T4YLC7-F1
#
_entry.id   AF-A0A8T4YLC7-F1
#
_cell.length_a   1.000
_cell.length_b   1.000
_cell.length_c   1.000
_cell.angle_alpha   90.00
_cell.angle_beta   90.00
_cell.angle_gamma   90.00
#
_symmetry.space_group_name_H-M   'P 1'
#
loop_
_entity.id
_entity.type
_entity.pdbx_description
1 polymer ?
#
loop_
_entity_poly.entity_id
_entity_poly.type
_entity_poly.pdbx_seq_one_letter_code
_entity_poly.pdbx_strand_id
1 'polypeptide(L)' 'MSKKGIKFVMFCIGIATAMAASALFLFILCLNLNKIKVIAFESDPIIASVEITLLTFAIATCAAAFEMYLKRLATS' A
#
# COMPACT_ATOMS: atom_id res chain seq x y z
N MET A 1 28.50 2.19 3.45
CA MET A 1 27.20 2.86 3.23
C MET A 1 26.86 3.67 4.48
N SER A 2 26.48 4.95 4.37
CA SER A 2 26.19 5.80 5.55
C SER A 2 24.96 5.31 6.31
N LYS A 3 24.95 5.41 7.65
CA LYS A 3 23.81 5.01 8.51
C LYS A 3 22.47 5.65 8.09
N LYS A 4 22.51 6.85 7.50
CA LYS A 4 21.33 7.53 6.94
C LYS A 4 20.80 6.83 5.68
N GLY A 5 21.68 6.35 4.81
CA GLY A 5 21.31 5.67 3.56
C GLY A 5 20.66 4.31 3.78
N ILE A 6 21.11 3.53 4.77
CA ILE A 6 20.48 2.24 5.11
C ILE A 6 19.05 2.45 5.63
N LYS A 7 18.83 3.48 6.47
CA LYS A 7 17.49 3.84 6.95
C LYS A 7 16.56 4.27 5.82
N PHE A 8 17.07 5.01 4.84
CA PHE A 8 16.30 5.40 3.66
C PHE A 8 15.88 4.19 2.82
N VAL A 9 16.82 3.28 2.53
CA VAL A 9 16.51 2.08 1.75
C VAL A 9 15.49 1.20 2.46
N MET A 10 15.63 0.98 3.78
CA MET A 10 14.61 0.23 4.55
C MET A 10 13.24 0.91 4.52
N PHE A 11 13.19 2.24 4.63
CA PHE A 11 11.95 3.00 4.54
C PHE A 11 11.29 2.86 3.16
N CYS A 12 12.06 2.98 2.08
CA CYS A 12 11.58 2.78 0.71
C CYS A 12 11.07 1.36 0.48
N ILE A 13 11.76 0.34 1.00
CA ILE A 13 11.29 -1.05 0.92
C ILE A 13 9.95 -1.20 1.66
N GLY A 14 9.81 -0.62 2.85
CA GLY A 14 8.55 -0.63 3.60
C GLY A 14 7.38 0.00 2.83
N ILE A 15 7.61 1.18 2.23
CA ILE A 15 6.59 1.85 1.41
C ILE A 15 6.27 1.06 0.14
N ALA A 16 7.29 0.61 -0.58
CA ALA A 16 7.10 -0.12 -1.83
C ALA A 16 6.35 -1.44 -1.61
N THR A 17 6.69 -2.17 -0.55
CA THR A 17 6.01 -3.42 -0.20
C THR A 17 4.56 -3.18 0.23
N ALA A 18 4.29 -2.15 1.03
CA ALA A 18 2.94 -1.77 1.40
C ALA A 18 2.09 -1.37 0.18
N MET A 19 2.61 -0.52 -0.70
CA MET A 19 1.90 -0.13 -1.94
C MET A 19 1.66 -1.32 -2.87
N ALA A 20 2.65 -2.20 -3.05
CA ALA A 20 2.51 -3.39 -3.88
C ALA A 20 1.46 -4.35 -3.31
N ALA A 21 1.48 -4.60 -2.00
CA ALA A 21 0.48 -5.43 -1.33
C ALA A 21 -0.92 -4.84 -1.50
N SER A 22 -1.09 -3.53 -1.27
CA SER A 22 -2.37 -2.84 -1.50
C SER A 22 -2.83 -2.98 -2.95
N ALA A 23 -1.97 -2.72 -3.94
CA ALA A 23 -2.35 -2.88 -5.35
C ALA A 23 -2.80 -4.32 -5.69
N LEU A 24 -2.12 -5.32 -5.14
CA LEU A 24 -2.41 -6.74 -5.37
C LEU A 24 -3.76 -7.13 -4.75
N PHE A 25 -4.05 -6.65 -3.54
CA PHE A 25 -5.33 -6.85 -2.87
C PHE A 25 -6.49 -6.13 -3.59
N LEU A 26 -6.30 -4.90 -4.10
CA LEU A 26 -7.29 -4.23 -4.96
C LEU A 26 -7.61 -5.07 -6.21
N PHE A 27 -6.58 -5.62 -6.84
CA PHE A 27 -6.74 -6.48 -8.01
C PHE A 27 -7.53 -7.75 -7.68
N ILE A 28 -7.21 -8.41 -6.56
CA ILE A 28 -7.93 -9.60 -6.07
C ILE A 28 -9.40 -9.28 -5.78
N LEU A 29 -9.70 -8.17 -5.10
CA LEU A 29 -11.06 -7.72 -4.83
C LEU A 29 -11.84 -7.44 -6.13
N CYS A 30 -11.19 -6.83 -7.12
CA CYS A 30 -11.79 -6.57 -8.43
C CYS A 30 -12.12 -7.87 -9.18
N LEU A 31 -11.27 -8.89 -9.09
CA LEU A 31 -11.55 -10.23 -9.63
C LEU A 31 -12.71 -10.92 -8.89
N ASN A 32 -12.77 -10.78 -7.56
CA ASN A 32 -13.82 -11.37 -6.73
C ASN A 32 -15.20 -10.76 -7.05
N LEU A 33 -15.27 -9.44 -7.26
CA LEU A 33 -16.48 -8.75 -7.74
C LEU A 33 -16.98 -9.26 -9.11
N ASN A 34 -16.07 -9.74 -9.97
CA ASN A 34 -16.41 -10.35 -11.27
C ASN A 34 -16.82 -11.83 -11.16
N LYS A 35 -17.12 -12.33 -9.95
CA LYS A 35 -17.47 -13.73 -9.65
C LYS A 35 -16.39 -14.76 -9.99
N ILE A 36 -15.15 -14.32 -10.20
CA ILE A 36 -14.01 -15.22 -10.31
C ILE A 36 -13.68 -15.65 -8.88
N LYS A 37 -13.91 -16.93 -8.56
CA LYS A 37 -13.63 -17.47 -7.21
C LYS A 37 -12.16 -17.28 -6.87
N VAL A 38 -11.89 -16.36 -5.95
CA VAL A 38 -10.56 -16.22 -5.33
C VAL A 38 -10.65 -16.73 -3.90
N ILE A 39 -9.69 -17.56 -3.52
CA ILE A 39 -9.72 -18.41 -2.30
C ILE A 39 -9.60 -17.58 -1.01
N ALA A 40 -9.18 -16.33 -1.10
CA ALA A 40 -8.69 -15.55 0.04
C ALA A 40 -9.61 -14.40 0.52
N PHE A 41 -10.73 -14.11 -0.16
CA PHE A 41 -11.55 -12.92 0.16
C PHE A 41 -13.04 -13.21 0.28
N GLU A 42 -13.65 -12.54 1.26
CA GLU A 42 -15.07 -12.56 1.55
C GLU A 42 -15.88 -12.13 0.32
N SER A 43 -16.92 -12.89 -0.04
CA SER A 43 -17.78 -12.57 -1.19
C SER A 43 -18.80 -11.46 -0.91
N ASP A 44 -18.85 -10.95 0.33
CA ASP A 44 -19.83 -9.95 0.73
C ASP A 44 -19.45 -8.55 0.20
N PRO A 45 -20.25 -7.93 -0.68
CA PRO A 45 -19.88 -6.70 -1.37
C PRO A 45 -19.68 -5.50 -0.43
N ILE A 46 -20.31 -5.51 0.74
CA ILE A 46 -20.15 -4.44 1.75
C ILE A 46 -18.74 -4.46 2.32
N ILE A 47 -18.24 -5.65 2.69
CA ILE A 47 -16.90 -5.82 3.27
C ILE A 47 -15.84 -5.47 2.23
N ALA A 48 -16.04 -5.91 0.98
CA ALA A 48 -15.17 -5.57 -0.14
C ALA A 48 -15.03 -4.04 -0.33
N SER A 49 -16.12 -3.28 -0.21
CA SER A 49 -16.09 -1.82 -0.34
C SER A 49 -15.28 -1.13 0.78
N VAL A 50 -15.36 -1.66 2.00
CA VAL A 50 -14.58 -1.17 3.15
C VAL A 50 -13.09 -1.44 2.94
N GLU A 51 -12.74 -2.63 2.45
CA GLU A 51 -11.34 -2.98 2.16
C GLU A 51 -10.72 -2.12 1.06
N ILE A 52 -11.45 -1.87 -0.03
CA ILE A 52 -11.01 -0.95 -1.10
C ILE A 52 -10.72 0.44 -0.52
N THR A 53 -11.59 0.93 0.38
CA THR A 53 -11.43 2.25 1.01
C THR A 53 -10.19 2.29 1.91
N LEU A 54 -10.01 1.25 2.74
CA LEU A 54 -8.85 1.11 3.63
C LEU A 54 -7.54 1.02 2.86
N LEU A 55 -7.52 0.30 1.74
CA LEU A 55 -6.35 0.19 0.88
C LEU A 55 -6.00 1.50 0.18
N THR A 56 -7.02 2.21 -0.31
CA THR A 56 -6.81 3.51 -0.94
C THR A 56 -6.21 4.49 0.07
N PHE A 57 -6.69 4.45 1.32
CA PHE A 57 -6.15 5.25 2.42
C PHE A 57 -4.70 4.86 2.77
N ALA A 58 -4.37 3.57 2.74
CA ALA A 58 -3.02 3.07 2.96
C ALA A 58 -2.04 3.58 1.89
N ILE A 59 -2.43 3.52 0.61
CA ILE A 59 -1.62 4.05 -0.51
C ILE A 59 -1.40 5.56 -0.35
N ALA A 60 -2.46 6.32 -0.03
CA ALA A 60 -2.36 7.76 0.19
C ALA A 60 -1.42 8.11 1.35
N THR A 61 -1.51 7.36 2.45
CA THR A 61 -0.63 7.54 3.61
C THR A 61 0.83 7.21 3.28
N CYS A 62 1.07 6.16 2.49
CA CYS A 62 2.39 5.81 2.00
C CYS A 62 3.00 6.92 1.13
N ALA A 63 2.22 7.49 0.22
CA ALA A 63 2.65 8.62 -0.61
C ALA A 63 2.98 9.87 0.23
N ALA A 64 2.12 10.22 1.19
CA ALA A 64 2.36 11.34 2.09
C ALA A 64 3.61 11.14 2.97
N ALA A 65 3.81 9.93 3.50
CA ALA A 65 5.00 9.58 4.28
C ALA A 65 6.28 9.69 3.43
N PHE A 66 6.23 9.27 2.17
CA PHE A 66 7.35 9.39 1.24
C PHE A 66 7.72 10.85 0.98
N GLU A 67 6.75 11.71 0.71
CA GLU A 67 6.97 13.15 0.53
C GLU A 67 7.58 13.81 1.77
N MET A 68 7.06 13.51 2.97
CA MET A 68 7.60 14.04 4.22
C MET A 68 9.05 13.61 4.46
N TYR A 69 9.38 12.37 4.09
CA TYR A 69 10.74 11.85 4.21
C TYR A 69 11.70 12.55 3.24
N LEU A 70 11.28 12.76 1.98
CA LEU A 70 12.06 13.51 1.00
C LEU A 70 12.27 14.97 1.43
N LYS A 71 11.24 15.64 1.95
CA LYS A 71 11.39 17.00 2.50
C LYS A 71 12.41 17.04 3.64
N ARG A 72 12.38 16.07 4.56
CA ARG A 72 13.39 15.96 5.64
C ARG A 72 14.80 15.73 5.12
N LEU A 73 14.97 14.98 4.03
CA LEU A 73 16.26 14.80 3.38
C LEU A 73 16.75 16.07 2.68
N ALA A 74 15.85 16.84 2.05
CA ALA A 74 16.20 18.06 1.34
C ALA A 74 16.59 19.24 2.26
N THR A 75 16.10 19.25 3.50
CA THR A 75 16.44 20.28 4.51
C THR A 75 17.65 19.90 5.39
N SER A 76 18.16 18.66 5.30
CA SER A 76 19.31 18.17 6.10
C SER A 76 20.62 18.28 5.35
#